data_AF-A0A1A9MAP6-F1
#
_entry.id   AF-A0A1A9MAP6-F1
#
_cell.length_a   1.000
_cell.length_b   1.000
_cell.length_c   1.000
_cell.angle_alpha   90.00
_cell.angle_beta   90.00
_cell.angle_gamma   90.00
#
_symmetry.space_group_name_H-M   'P 1'
#
loop_
_entity.id
_entity.type
_entity.pdbx_description
1 polymer ?
#
loop_
_entity_poly.entity_id
_entity_poly.type
_entity_poly.pdbx_seq_one_letter_code
_entity_poly.pdbx_strand_id
1 'polypeptide(L)'
;MPALLPDTLPDLLGALRLNPALKVFAVSGYHDLATPFYSTEKQLARLRTIRNLDADVQVATYAGGHMTYLDDTSRPKLQADLTAYYANAPIADAVPLALLDSPGPDNRNVDAAPATATP
;
A
#
# COMPACT_ATOMS: atom_id res chain seq x y z
N MET A 1 28.26 2.73 1.99
CA MET A 1 27.02 2.55 1.21
C MET A 1 25.88 3.04 2.08
N PRO A 2 25.02 3.97 1.64
CA PRO A 2 23.86 4.34 2.44
C PRO A 2 23.02 3.08 2.69
N ALA A 3 22.55 2.90 3.91
CA ALA A 3 21.71 1.76 4.26
C ALA A 3 20.40 1.89 3.48
N LEU A 4 20.20 1.04 2.47
CA LEU A 4 18.92 0.95 1.78
C LEU A 4 17.92 0.40 2.79
N LEU A 5 16.96 1.21 3.24
CA LEU A 5 15.83 0.67 4.00
C LEU A 5 15.13 -0.37 3.12
N PRO A 6 14.61 -1.46 3.71
CA PRO A 6 13.86 -2.45 2.95
C PRO A 6 12.65 -1.78 2.27
N ASP A 7 12.53 -1.94 0.95
CA ASP A 7 11.44 -1.43 0.11
C ASP A 7 10.92 -2.60 -0.74
N THR A 8 9.66 -2.98 -0.54
CA THR A 8 9.03 -4.13 -1.21
C THR A 8 8.26 -3.74 -2.47
N LEU A 9 8.10 -2.44 -2.75
CA LEU A 9 7.37 -1.98 -3.93
C LEU A 9 7.99 -2.41 -5.27
N PRO A 10 9.33 -2.45 -5.44
CA PRO A 10 9.93 -2.94 -6.68
C PRO A 10 9.54 -4.39 -6.98
N ASP A 11 9.48 -5.25 -5.96
CA ASP A 11 9.07 -6.65 -6.11
C ASP A 11 7.58 -6.77 -6.45
N LEU A 12 6.73 -5.99 -5.78
CA LEU A 12 5.30 -5.92 -6.10
C LEU A 12 5.06 -5.42 -7.53
N LEU A 13 5.79 -4.39 -7.97
CA LEU A 13 5.72 -3.89 -9.34
C LEU A 13 6.15 -4.98 -10.35
N GLY A 14 7.20 -5.75 -10.02
CA GLY A 14 7.62 -6.90 -10.81
C GLY A 14 6.50 -7.93 -10.97
N ALA A 15 5.82 -8.28 -9.87
CA ALA A 15 4.70 -9.21 -9.87
C ALA A 15 3.51 -8.70 -10.69
N LEU A 16 3.12 -7.42 -10.54
CA LEU A 16 2.04 -6.78 -11.29
C LEU A 16 2.34 -6.73 -12.80
N ARG A 17 3.60 -6.50 -13.18
CA ARG A 17 4.02 -6.54 -14.60
C ARG A 17 4.01 -7.94 -15.18
N LEU A 18 4.36 -8.94 -14.37
CA LEU A 18 4.36 -10.33 -14.80
C LEU A 18 2.94 -10.87 -14.99
N ASN A 19 2.00 -10.44 -14.14
CA ASN A 19 0.60 -10.80 -14.23
C ASN A 19 -0.29 -9.55 -14.11
N PRO A 20 -0.66 -8.90 -15.23
CA PRO A 20 -1.56 -7.75 -15.23
C PRO A 20 -2.97 -8.06 -14.68
N ALA A 21 -3.37 -9.34 -14.63
CA ALA A 21 -4.62 -9.76 -14.01
C ALA A 21 -4.50 -10.02 -12.50
N LEU A 22 -3.32 -9.80 -11.91
CA LEU A 22 -3.10 -9.95 -10.47
C LEU A 22 -3.87 -8.87 -9.72
N LYS A 23 -4.76 -9.33 -8.83
CA LYS A 23 -5.49 -8.48 -7.90
C LYS A 23 -4.76 -8.48 -6.57
N VAL A 24 -4.70 -7.32 -5.93
CA VAL A 24 -4.02 -7.13 -4.64
C VAL A 24 -4.98 -6.43 -3.69
N PHE A 25 -5.15 -7.01 -2.51
CA PHE A 25 -5.91 -6.40 -1.42
C PHE A 25 -4.99 -6.18 -0.22
N ALA A 26 -4.69 -4.91 0.07
CA ALA A 26 -3.87 -4.49 1.20
C ALA A 26 -4.76 -4.16 2.40
N VAL A 27 -4.47 -4.81 3.53
CA VAL A 27 -5.22 -4.68 4.78
C VAL A 27 -4.33 -3.99 5.80
N SER A 28 -4.84 -2.98 6.49
CA SER A 28 -4.10 -2.27 7.55
C SER A 28 -4.97 -2.00 8.77
N GLY A 29 -4.36 -1.97 9.95
CA GLY A 29 -5.04 -1.60 11.20
C GLY A 29 -4.85 -0.12 11.52
N TYR A 30 -5.90 0.55 11.97
CA TYR A 30 -5.84 1.98 12.31
C TYR A 30 -4.86 2.29 13.46
N HIS A 31 -4.72 1.38 14.41
CA HIS A 31 -3.83 1.50 15.57
C HIS A 31 -2.58 0.62 15.45
N ASP A 32 -2.18 0.28 14.22
CA ASP A 32 -0.96 -0.47 13.98
C ASP A 32 0.28 0.41 14.19
N LEU A 33 1.20 -0.02 15.07
CA LEU A 33 2.46 0.69 15.34
C LEU A 33 3.65 0.11 14.55
N ALA A 34 3.53 -1.10 14.00
CA ALA A 34 4.55 -1.72 13.16
C ALA A 34 4.44 -1.20 11.73
N THR A 35 3.22 -1.06 11.22
CA THR A 35 2.92 -0.28 10.02
C THR A 35 1.98 0.88 10.36
N PRO A 36 2.53 2.04 10.76
CA PRO A 36 1.74 3.21 11.15
C PRO A 36 0.69 3.57 10.11
N PHE A 37 -0.47 4.03 10.61
CA PHE A 37 -1.60 4.46 9.79
C PHE A 37 -1.14 5.31 8.60
N TYR A 38 -1.71 5.02 7.42
CA TYR A 38 -1.45 5.69 6.15
C TYR A 38 -0.08 5.41 5.48
N SER A 39 0.81 4.65 6.11
CA SER A 39 2.12 4.32 5.54
C SER A 39 2.01 3.44 4.29
N THR A 40 1.11 2.46 4.30
CA THR A 40 0.88 1.52 3.19
C THR A 40 0.34 2.25 1.96
N GLU A 41 -0.66 3.10 2.14
CA GLU A 41 -1.29 3.93 1.10
C GLU A 41 -0.25 4.84 0.45
N LYS A 42 0.57 5.53 1.27
CA LYS A 42 1.64 6.40 0.78
C LYS A 42 2.68 5.65 -0.05
N GLN A 43 3.03 4.43 0.36
CA GLN A 43 3.96 3.59 -0.38
C GLN A 43 3.33 3.13 -1.71
N LEU A 44 2.12 2.57 -1.69
CA LEU A 44 1.41 2.10 -2.88
C LEU A 44 1.13 3.22 -3.88
N ALA A 45 0.89 4.46 -3.42
CA ALA A 45 0.71 5.62 -4.28
C ALA A 45 1.88 5.85 -5.24
N ARG A 46 3.11 5.41 -4.90
CA ARG A 46 4.28 5.47 -5.81
C ARG A 46 4.05 4.69 -7.11
N LEU A 47 3.23 3.64 -7.10
CA LEU A 47 2.88 2.88 -8.30
C LEU A 47 2.13 3.73 -9.33
N ARG A 48 1.44 4.80 -8.90
CA ARG A 48 0.75 5.75 -9.79
C ARG A 48 1.72 6.55 -10.68
N THR A 49 3.01 6.57 -10.34
CA THR A 49 4.04 7.21 -11.19
C THR A 49 4.45 6.34 -12.39
N ILE A 50 4.11 5.05 -12.37
CA ILE A 50 4.52 4.10 -13.39
C ILE A 50 3.57 4.21 -14.59
N ARG A 51 4.13 4.55 -15.75
CA ARG A 51 3.35 4.62 -17.00
C ARG A 51 2.88 3.24 -17.42
N ASN A 52 1.68 3.17 -17.96
CA ASN A 52 1.05 1.96 -18.50
C ASN A 52 0.94 0.82 -17.47
N LEU A 53 0.78 1.16 -16.19
CA LEU A 53 0.48 0.19 -15.15
C LEU A 53 -1.03 0.19 -14.89
N ASP A 54 -1.69 -0.88 -15.32
CA ASP A 54 -3.10 -1.15 -15.02
C ASP A 54 -3.15 -2.21 -13.91
N ALA A 55 -3.10 -1.75 -12.65
CA ALA A 55 -2.99 -2.62 -11.49
C ALA A 55 -4.25 -2.53 -10.62
N ASP A 56 -4.87 -3.68 -10.37
CA ASP A 56 -5.99 -3.80 -9.42
C ASP A 56 -5.43 -3.97 -8.01
N VAL A 57 -5.11 -2.83 -7.39
CA VAL A 57 -4.67 -2.76 -5.99
C VAL A 57 -5.72 -1.98 -5.20
N GLN A 58 -6.22 -2.59 -4.14
CA GLN A 58 -7.23 -2.05 -3.24
C GLN A 58 -6.68 -2.01 -1.82
N VAL A 59 -6.97 -0.95 -1.07
CA VAL A 59 -6.51 -0.78 0.31
C VAL A 59 -7.71 -0.58 1.23
N ALA A 60 -7.76 -1.31 2.34
CA ALA A 60 -8.78 -1.11 3.38
C ALA A 60 -8.14 -1.00 4.77
N THR A 61 -8.64 -0.04 5.54
CA THR A 61 -8.25 0.13 6.95
C THR A 61 -9.35 -0.39 7.86
N TYR A 62 -8.95 -1.14 8.89
CA TYR A 62 -9.84 -1.73 9.88
C TYR A 62 -9.56 -1.13 11.26
N ALA A 63 -10.54 -1.23 12.16
CA ALA A 63 -10.28 -0.98 13.58
C ALA A 63 -9.26 -2.02 14.11
N GLY A 64 -8.61 -1.71 15.22
CA GLY A 64 -7.55 -2.58 15.78
C GLY A 64 -6.14 -2.22 15.29
N GLY A 65 -5.19 -3.10 15.63
CA GLY A 65 -3.76 -2.91 15.41
C GLY A 65 -3.19 -3.80 14.31
N HIS A 66 -1.91 -4.16 14.43
CA HIS A 66 -1.18 -4.93 13.41
C HIS A 66 -1.87 -6.23 13.00
N MET A 67 -2.41 -6.94 13.97
CA MET A 67 -3.12 -8.21 13.75
C MET A 67 -4.62 -7.95 13.74
N THR A 68 -5.10 -7.14 12.79
CA THR A 68 -6.52 -6.72 12.67
C THR A 68 -7.51 -7.88 12.75
N TYR A 69 -7.14 -9.07 12.28
CA TYR A 69 -7.99 -10.26 12.32
C TYR A 69 -8.15 -10.86 13.72
N LEU A 70 -7.33 -10.48 14.70
CA LEU A 70 -7.51 -10.90 16.10
C LEU A 70 -8.51 -10.02 16.83
N ASP A 71 -8.79 -8.81 16.33
CA ASP A 71 -9.80 -7.92 16.90
C ASP A 71 -11.21 -8.43 16.60
N ASP A 72 -12.04 -8.59 17.64
CA ASP A 72 -13.37 -9.18 17.51
C ASP A 72 -14.36 -8.30 16.75
N THR A 73 -14.13 -6.98 16.71
CA THR A 73 -14.98 -6.05 15.94
C THR A 73 -14.61 -6.04 14.46
N SER A 74 -13.33 -6.22 14.15
CA SER A 74 -12.78 -6.10 12.79
C SER A 74 -12.75 -7.42 12.05
N ARG A 75 -12.60 -8.54 12.76
CA ARG A 75 -12.55 -9.88 12.16
C ARG A 75 -13.79 -10.23 11.32
N PRO A 76 -15.04 -10.01 11.78
CA PRO A 76 -16.22 -10.33 10.96
C PRO A 76 -16.29 -9.47 9.70
N LYS A 77 -15.90 -8.19 9.80
CA LYS A 77 -15.83 -7.27 8.67
C LYS A 77 -14.78 -7.73 7.66
N LEU A 78 -13.55 -8.01 8.10
CA LEU A 78 -12.49 -8.51 7.24
C LEU A 78 -12.87 -9.84 6.57
N GLN A 79 -13.55 -10.74 7.28
CA GLN A 79 -14.04 -11.99 6.69
C GLN A 79 -15.06 -11.74 5.56
N ALA A 80 -16.01 -10.81 5.76
CA ALA A 80 -16.98 -10.45 4.74
C ALA A 80 -16.30 -9.82 3.52
N ASP A 81 -15.34 -8.92 3.74
CA ASP A 81 -14.60 -8.26 2.68
C ASP A 81 -13.73 -9.25 1.89
N LEU A 82 -13.07 -10.21 2.56
CA LEU A 82 -12.34 -11.28 1.88
C LEU A 82 -13.27 -12.17 1.06
N THR A 83 -14.47 -12.47 1.58
CA THR A 83 -15.48 -13.24 0.83
C THR A 83 -15.89 -12.51 -0.44
N ALA A 84 -16.14 -11.20 -0.36
CA ALA A 84 -16.43 -10.36 -1.52
C ALA A 84 -15.25 -10.33 -2.50
N TYR A 85 -14.02 -10.14 -1.98
CA TYR A 85 -12.80 -10.10 -2.77
C TYR A 85 -12.61 -11.37 -3.63
N TYR A 86 -12.71 -12.56 -3.01
CA TYR A 86 -12.57 -13.83 -3.71
C TYR A 86 -13.73 -14.12 -4.68
N ALA A 87 -14.91 -13.54 -4.44
CA ALA A 87 -16.04 -13.59 -5.36
C ALA A 87 -15.96 -12.55 -6.51
N ASN A 88 -14.88 -11.75 -6.57
CA ASN A 88 -14.76 -10.59 -7.46
C ASN A 88 -15.87 -9.54 -7.26
N ALA A 89 -16.44 -9.47 -6.06
CA ALA A 89 -17.43 -8.46 -5.69
C ALA A 89 -16.74 -7.21 -5.11
N PRO A 90 -17.38 -6.02 -5.18
CA PRO A 90 -16.85 -4.80 -4.58
C PRO A 90 -16.71 -4.92 -3.06
N ILE A 91 -15.62 -4.38 -2.52
CA ILE A 91 -15.41 -4.20 -1.09
C ILE A 91 -15.83 -2.76 -0.75
N ALA A 92 -16.77 -2.59 0.18
CA ALA A 92 -17.45 -1.32 0.40
C ALA A 92 -16.50 -0.17 0.78
N ASP A 93 -15.53 -0.45 1.66
CA ASP A 93 -14.64 0.57 2.22
C ASP A 93 -13.21 0.52 1.67
N ALA A 94 -13.00 -0.23 0.58
CA ALA A 94 -11.68 -0.32 -0.04
C ALA A 94 -11.43 0.85 -1.00
N VAL A 95 -10.28 1.48 -0.85
CA VAL A 95 -9.80 2.54 -1.73
C VAL A 95 -8.93 1.94 -2.83
N PRO A 96 -9.30 2.05 -4.12
CA PRO A 96 -8.47 1.57 -5.22
C PRO A 96 -7.25 2.48 -5.45
N LEU A 97 -6.18 1.93 -6.03
CA LEU A 97 -4.94 2.63 -6.36
C LEU A 97 -5.15 3.94 -7.12
N ALA A 98 -6.14 3.98 -8.01
CA ALA A 98 -6.47 5.16 -8.78
C ALA A 98 -6.88 6.37 -7.90
N LEU A 99 -7.50 6.09 -6.74
CA LEU A 99 -8.03 7.07 -5.80
C LEU A 99 -7.11 7.33 -4.59
N LEU A 100 -5.98 6.63 -4.47
CA LEU A 100 -4.97 6.98 -3.47
C LEU A 100 -4.44 8.40 -3.73
N ASP A 101 -3.88 9.04 -2.71
CA ASP A 101 -3.30 10.37 -2.84
C ASP A 101 -2.15 10.41 -3.85
N SER A 102 -1.78 11.62 -4.28
CA SER A 102 -0.62 11.82 -5.15
C SER A 102 0.65 11.29 -4.46
N PRO A 103 1.50 10.53 -5.18
CA PRO A 103 2.74 10.05 -4.61
C PRO A 103 3.60 11.21 -4.12
N GLY A 104 4.04 11.13 -2.86
CA GLY A 104 4.99 12.07 -2.28
C GLY A 104 6.38 11.95 -2.92
N PRO A 105 7.28 12.90 -2.64
CA PRO A 105 8.65 12.86 -3.16
C PRO A 105 9.37 11.59 -2.70
N ASP A 106 10.16 11.00 -3.59
CA ASP A 106 10.96 9.81 -3.30
C ASP A 106 12.03 10.14 -2.25
N ASN A 107 11.94 9.52 -1.08
CA ASN A 107 12.80 9.79 0.07
C ASN A 107 14.10 8.98 0.07
N ARG A 108 14.37 8.15 -0.95
CA ARG A 108 15.62 7.38 -1.07
C ARG A 108 16.89 8.24 -1.15
N ASN A 109 16.75 9.56 -1.30
CA ASN A 109 17.85 10.51 -1.39
C ASN A 109 17.89 11.53 -0.25
N VAL A 110 17.13 11.33 0.83
CA VAL A 110 17.06 12.28 1.96
C VAL A 110 18.38 12.38 2.76
N ASP A 111 19.22 11.33 2.73
CA ASP A 111 20.54 11.32 3.34
C ASP A 111 21.68 11.72 2.37
N ALA A 112 21.36 12.03 1.10
CA ALA A 112 22.34 12.63 0.22
C ALA A 112 22.55 14.07 0.68
N ALA A 113 23.74 14.35 1.24
CA ALA A 113 24.16 15.69 1.67
C ALA A 113 23.75 16.74 0.62
N PRO A 114 23.33 17.96 1.05
CA PRO A 114 22.85 18.98 0.12
C PRO A 114 23.94 19.23 -0.91
N ALA A 115 23.62 18.98 -2.18
CA ALA A 115 24.48 19.33 -3.29
C ALA A 115 24.70 20.85 -3.21
N THR A 116 25.92 21.20 -2.84
CA THR A 116 26.53 22.54 -2.81
C THR A 116 25.77 23.57 -3.65
N ALA A 117 25.03 24.46 -2.98
CA ALA A 117 24.78 25.79 -3.50
C ALA A 117 26.15 26.49 -3.59
N THR A 118 26.58 26.82 -4.80
CA THR A 118 27.73 27.69 -5.05
C THR A 118 27.19 28.96 -5.72
N PRO A 119 27.64 30.16 -5.29
CA PRO A 119 27.02 31.46 -5.58
C PRO A 119 26.94 31.85 -7.06
#